data_AF-R4S0A0-F1
#
_entry.id   AF-R4S0A0-F1
#
_cell.length_a   1.000
_cell.length_b   1.000
_cell.length_c   1.000
_cell.angle_alpha   90.00
_cell.angle_beta   90.00
_cell.angle_gamma   90.00
#
_symmetry.space_group_name_H-M   'P 1'
#
loop_
_entity.id
_entity.type
_entity.pdbx_description
1 polymer ?
#
loop_
_entity_poly.entity_id
_entity_poly.type
_entity_poly.pdbx_seq_one_letter_code
_entity_poly.pdbx_strand_id
1 'polypeptide(L)'
;MVQKFKQTLNLTTILKTIKINRSTYYYWVKIQLKNNHKMEIRNIQQKRIKEICKSHRYHYGHRKIAVLYRQIYKEDITTSKIYQIMKENGICCRLKTKK
;
A
#
# COMPACT_ATOMS: atom_id res chain seq x y z
N MET A 1 12.57 16.29 -7.82
CA MET A 1 13.39 17.42 -8.31
C MET A 1 14.88 17.10 -8.21
N VAL A 2 15.42 16.87 -7.00
CA VAL A 2 16.84 16.49 -6.79
C VAL A 2 17.27 15.25 -7.60
N GLN A 3 16.42 14.21 -7.67
CA GLN A 3 16.71 12.98 -8.43
C GLN A 3 17.03 13.23 -9.92
N LYS A 4 16.38 14.24 -10.53
CA LYS A 4 16.53 14.56 -11.96
C LYS A 4 17.90 15.18 -12.29
N PHE A 5 18.48 15.89 -11.33
CA PHE A 5 19.77 16.57 -11.48
C PHE A 5 20.95 15.78 -10.89
N LYS A 6 20.68 14.66 -10.20
CA LYS A 6 21.71 13.82 -9.57
C LYS A 6 22.69 13.21 -10.60
N GLN A 7 22.27 13.07 -11.87
CA GLN A 7 23.11 12.54 -12.95
C GLN A 7 24.10 13.58 -13.50
N THR A 8 23.82 14.87 -13.33
CA THR A 8 24.59 15.97 -13.95
C THR A 8 25.29 16.86 -12.93
N LEU A 9 24.79 16.92 -11.70
CA LEU A 9 25.29 17.83 -10.66
C LEU A 9 25.52 17.11 -9.33
N ASN A 10 26.52 17.59 -8.59
CA ASN A 10 26.79 17.13 -7.23
C ASN A 10 25.64 17.50 -6.28
N LEU A 11 25.28 16.56 -5.39
CA LEU A 11 24.19 16.74 -4.42
C LEU A 11 24.34 18.05 -3.62
N THR A 12 25.55 18.39 -3.19
CA THR A 12 25.84 19.63 -2.46
C THR A 12 25.47 20.88 -3.26
N THR A 13 25.76 20.88 -4.55
CA THR A 13 25.48 22.01 -5.45
C THR A 13 23.99 22.17 -5.62
N ILE A 14 23.27 21.07 -5.89
CA ILE A 14 21.81 21.06 -6.00
C ILE A 14 21.17 21.59 -4.72
N LEU A 15 21.59 21.08 -3.56
CA LEU A 15 21.07 21.47 -2.24
C LEU A 15 21.36 22.94 -1.91
N LYS A 16 22.54 23.46 -2.28
CA LYS A 16 22.87 24.88 -2.17
C LYS A 16 21.97 25.74 -3.05
N THR A 17 21.75 25.36 -4.31
CA THR A 17 20.88 26.09 -5.25
C THR A 17 19.45 26.23 -4.73
N ILE A 18 18.90 25.15 -4.16
CA ILE A 18 17.55 25.15 -3.58
C ILE A 18 17.52 25.62 -2.11
N LYS A 19 18.67 26.05 -1.55
CA LYS A 19 18.82 26.51 -0.16
C LYS A 19 18.28 25.53 0.89
N ILE A 20 18.52 24.23 0.71
CA ILE A 20 18.10 23.18 1.65
C ILE A 20 19.33 22.56 2.33
N ASN A 21 19.25 22.40 3.64
CA ASN A 21 20.30 21.75 4.43
C ASN A 21 20.36 20.25 4.13
N ARG A 22 21.58 19.68 4.16
CA ARG A 22 21.79 18.23 3.95
C ARG A 22 20.99 17.37 4.93
N SER A 23 20.88 17.80 6.19
CA SER A 23 20.09 17.10 7.22
C SER A 23 18.62 16.99 6.83
N THR A 24 18.01 18.10 6.39
CA THR A 24 16.62 18.14 5.92
C THR A 24 16.41 17.22 4.71
N TYR A 25 17.35 17.23 3.76
CA TYR A 25 17.29 16.34 2.60
C TYR A 25 17.26 14.86 3.01
N TYR A 26 18.21 14.41 3.84
CA TYR A 26 18.27 13.01 4.25
C TYR A 26 17.08 12.62 5.14
N TYR A 27 16.55 13.54 5.94
CA TYR A 27 15.32 13.34 6.69
C TYR A 27 14.14 13.05 5.75
N TRP A 28 13.97 13.83 4.68
CA TRP A 28 12.94 13.57 3.67
C TRP A 28 13.16 12.25 2.95
N VAL A 29 14.39 11.91 2.56
CA VAL A 29 14.71 10.61 1.94
C VAL A 29 14.28 9.46 2.88
N LYS A 30 14.59 9.57 4.18
CA LYS A 30 14.18 8.57 5.17
C LYS A 30 12.66 8.42 5.26
N ILE A 31 11.91 9.53 5.30
CA ILE A 31 10.44 9.50 5.29
C ILE A 31 9.92 8.86 4.00
N GLN A 32 10.50 9.23 2.86
CA GLN A 32 10.09 8.78 1.55
C GLN A 32 10.28 7.25 1.41
N LEU A 33 11.41 6.72 1.89
CA LEU A 33 11.67 5.28 1.97
C LEU A 33 10.66 4.55 2.87
N LYS A 34 10.36 5.11 4.06
CA LYS A 34 9.36 4.55 4.97
C LYS A 34 7.96 4.50 4.33
N ASN A 35 7.58 5.57 3.64
CA ASN A 35 6.29 5.65 2.95
C ASN A 35 6.21 4.67 1.77
N ASN A 36 7.29 4.53 1.00
CA ASN A 36 7.38 3.57 -0.09
C ASN A 36 7.22 2.13 0.41
N HIS A 37 7.93 1.77 1.47
CA HIS A 37 7.83 0.44 2.06
C HIS A 37 6.39 0.15 2.54
N LYS A 38 5.75 1.12 3.19
CA LYS A 38 4.34 0.99 3.60
C LYS A 38 3.39 0.84 2.41
N MET A 39 3.66 1.56 1.31
CA MET A 39 2.88 1.48 0.08
C MET A 39 3.04 0.11 -0.60
N GLU A 40 4.26 -0.43 -0.62
CA GLU A 40 4.55 -1.74 -1.20
C GLU A 40 3.83 -2.86 -0.46
N ILE A 41 3.91 -2.88 0.87
CA ILE A 41 3.16 -3.83 1.72
C ILE A 41 1.66 -3.72 1.42
N ARG A 42 1.13 -2.49 1.36
CA ARG A 42 -0.30 -2.27 1.04
C ARG A 42 -0.64 -2.81 -0.34
N ASN A 43 0.21 -2.62 -1.34
CA ASN A 43 -0.01 -3.10 -2.70
C ASN A 43 -0.04 -4.64 -2.77
N ILE A 44 0.86 -5.29 -2.03
CA ILE A 44 0.87 -6.76 -1.89
C ILE A 44 -0.42 -7.25 -1.25
N GLN A 45 -0.83 -6.65 -0.13
CA GLN A 45 -2.09 -6.97 0.56
C GLN A 45 -3.31 -6.78 -0.35
N GLN A 46 -3.35 -5.68 -1.13
CA GLN A 46 -4.43 -5.43 -2.09
C GLN A 46 -4.55 -6.52 -3.15
N LYS A 47 -3.42 -6.94 -3.74
CA LYS A 47 -3.39 -8.02 -4.74
C LYS A 47 -3.95 -9.32 -4.16
N ARG A 48 -3.43 -9.72 -3.01
CA ARG A 48 -3.86 -10.93 -2.29
C ARG A 48 -5.35 -10.93 -1.94
N ILE A 49 -5.86 -9.81 -1.41
CA ILE A 49 -7.29 -9.68 -1.09
C ILE A 49 -8.14 -9.77 -2.36
N LYS A 50 -7.71 -9.14 -3.46
CA LYS A 50 -8.41 -9.21 -4.75
C LYS A 50 -8.46 -10.65 -5.29
N GLU A 51 -7.38 -11.42 -5.13
CA GLU A 51 -7.32 -12.83 -5.52
C GLU A 51 -8.29 -13.69 -4.70
N ILE A 52 -8.32 -13.55 -3.37
CA ILE A 52 -9.28 -14.25 -2.50
C ILE A 52 -10.72 -13.88 -2.86
N CYS A 53 -11.00 -12.60 -3.08
CA CYS A 53 -12.32 -12.14 -3.48
C CYS A 53 -12.76 -12.77 -4.82
N LYS A 54 -11.84 -12.82 -5.80
CA LYS A 54 -12.11 -13.40 -7.12
C LYS A 54 -12.33 -14.91 -7.05
N SER A 55 -11.50 -15.65 -6.29
CA SER A 55 -11.64 -17.11 -6.15
C SER A 55 -12.99 -17.52 -5.54
N HIS A 56 -13.53 -16.69 -4.66
CA HIS A 56 -14.84 -16.90 -4.04
C HIS A 56 -15.99 -16.13 -4.71
N ARG A 57 -15.80 -15.68 -5.95
CA ARG A 57 -16.81 -14.98 -6.78
C ARG A 57 -17.49 -13.81 -6.05
N TYR A 58 -16.74 -13.14 -5.17
CA TYR A 58 -17.20 -11.99 -4.38
C TYR A 58 -18.37 -12.27 -3.42
N HIS A 59 -18.59 -13.53 -3.04
CA HIS A 59 -19.65 -13.89 -2.09
C HIS A 59 -19.29 -13.60 -0.62
N TYR A 60 -18.00 -13.47 -0.32
CA TYR A 60 -17.53 -13.36 1.06
C TYR A 60 -17.38 -11.92 1.53
N GLY A 61 -17.87 -11.70 2.76
CA GLY A 61 -17.66 -10.49 3.55
C GLY A 61 -16.21 -10.27 3.95
N HIS A 62 -15.85 -9.01 4.20
CA HIS A 62 -14.52 -8.61 4.69
C HIS A 62 -14.12 -9.35 5.99
N ARG A 63 -15.07 -9.70 6.87
CA ARG A 63 -14.83 -10.56 8.04
C ARG A 63 -14.33 -11.96 7.68
N LYS A 64 -14.99 -12.62 6.71
CA LYS A 64 -14.62 -13.97 6.26
C LYS A 64 -13.31 -13.95 5.47
N ILE A 65 -13.11 -12.90 4.67
CA ILE A 65 -11.84 -12.67 3.96
C ILE A 65 -10.68 -12.49 4.95
N ALA A 66 -10.88 -11.83 6.10
CA ALA A 66 -9.83 -11.69 7.12
C ALA A 66 -9.34 -13.05 7.66
N VAL A 67 -10.29 -13.95 7.94
CA VAL A 67 -9.97 -15.31 8.39
C VAL A 67 -9.18 -16.07 7.32
N LEU A 68 -9.65 -16.03 6.07
CA LEU A 68 -8.98 -16.69 4.94
C LEU A 68 -7.59 -16.11 4.68
N TYR A 69 -7.45 -14.79 4.75
CA TYR A 69 -6.17 -14.11 4.57
C TYR A 69 -5.14 -14.58 5.61
N ARG A 70 -5.54 -14.63 6.89
CA ARG A 70 -4.69 -15.12 7.97
C ARG A 70 -4.29 -16.58 7.76
N GLN A 71 -5.22 -17.42 7.33
CA GLN A 71 -4.96 -18.84 7.07
C GLN A 71 -3.99 -19.07 5.91
N ILE A 72 -4.13 -18.32 4.81
CA ILE A 72 -3.33 -18.49 3.59
C ILE A 72 -1.94 -17.86 3.74
N TYR A 73 -1.88 -16.62 4.24
CA TYR A 73 -0.65 -15.83 4.23
C TYR A 73 0.07 -15.77 5.59
N LYS A 74 -0.51 -16.36 6.64
CA LYS A 74 0.03 -16.34 8.01
C LYS A 74 0.34 -14.93 8.52
N GLU A 75 -0.40 -13.95 8.03
CA GLU A 75 -0.23 -12.53 8.36
C GLU A 75 -1.52 -11.97 8.94
N ASP A 76 -1.39 -11.20 10.01
CA ASP A 76 -2.49 -10.53 10.66
C ASP A 76 -2.84 -9.20 10.00
N ILE A 77 -4.07 -9.10 9.55
CA ILE A 77 -4.63 -7.87 9.00
C ILE A 77 -5.95 -7.54 9.69
N THR A 78 -6.11 -6.27 10.06
CA THR A 78 -7.34 -5.79 10.68
C THR A 78 -8.49 -5.86 9.70
N THR A 79 -9.64 -6.34 10.15
CA THR A 79 -10.90 -6.37 9.40
C THR A 79 -11.24 -5.02 8.75
N SER A 80 -10.95 -3.91 9.42
CA SER A 80 -11.12 -2.54 8.88
C SER A 80 -10.23 -2.25 7.67
N LYS A 81 -8.97 -2.70 7.66
CA LYS A 81 -8.06 -2.53 6.52
C LYS A 81 -8.55 -3.31 5.30
N ILE A 82 -9.05 -4.52 5.50
CA ILE A 82 -9.63 -5.32 4.41
C ILE A 82 -10.87 -4.61 3.85
N TYR A 83 -11.76 -4.11 4.72
CA TYR A 83 -12.92 -3.35 4.28
C TYR A 83 -12.53 -2.14 3.43
N GLN A 84 -11.55 -1.35 3.89
CA GLN A 84 -11.05 -0.20 3.14
C GLN A 84 -10.49 -0.61 1.77
N ILE A 85 -9.67 -1.66 1.72
CA ILE A 85 -9.11 -2.19 0.47
C ILE A 85 -10.22 -2.65 -0.48
N MET A 86 -11.21 -3.38 0.02
CA MET A 86 -12.35 -3.83 -0.77
C MET A 86 -13.14 -2.64 -1.32
N LYS A 87 -13.42 -1.63 -0.48
CA LYS A 87 -14.15 -0.41 -0.87
C LYS A 87 -13.41 0.38 -1.95
N GLU A 88 -12.11 0.60 -1.78
CA GLU A 88 -11.27 1.31 -2.75
C GLU A 88 -11.19 0.58 -4.10
N ASN A 89 -11.29 -0.76 -4.09
CA ASN A 89 -11.29 -1.58 -5.30
C ASN A 89 -12.70 -1.81 -5.88
N GLY A 90 -13.74 -1.14 -5.36
CA GLY A 90 -15.12 -1.32 -5.81
C GLY A 90 -15.70 -2.71 -5.54
N ILE A 91 -15.12 -3.47 -4.60
CA ILE A 91 -15.52 -4.83 -4.28
C ILE A 91 -16.64 -4.78 -3.23
N CYS A 92 -17.88 -4.94 -3.68
CA CYS A 92 -19.03 -5.18 -2.81
C CYS A 92 -19.32 -6.67 -2.70
N CYS A 93 -19.69 -7.11 -1.50
CA CYS A 93 -20.10 -8.50 -1.26
C CYS A 93 -21.44 -8.74 -1.95
N ARG A 94 -21.50 -9.75 -2.83
CA ARG A 94 -22.76 -10.12 -3.48
C ARG A 94 -23.62 -10.88 -2.48
N LEU A 95 -24.65 -10.20 -1.96
CA LEU A 95 -25.67 -10.86 -1.15
C LEU A 95 -26.33 -11.95 -1.99
N LYS A 96 -26.44 -13.14 -1.41
CA LYS A 96 -27.24 -14.21 -2.02
C LYS A 96 -28.70 -13.77 -1.97
N THR A 97 -29.38 -13.72 -3.11
CA THR A 97 -30.84 -13.54 -3.14
C THR A 97 -31.49 -14.61 -2.29
N LYS A 98 -32.36 -14.22 -1.36
CA LYS A 98 -33.19 -15.17 -0.64
C LYS A 98 -34.11 -15.85 -1.66
N LYS A 99 -34.18 -17.19 -1.59
CA LYS A 99 -35.22 -17.96 -2.27
C LYS A 99 -36.53 -17.81 -1.51
#